data_AF-E8KDM9-F1
#
_entry.id   AF-E8KDM9-F1
#
_cell.length_a   1.000
_cell.length_b   1.000
_cell.length_c   1.000
_cell.angle_alpha   90.00
_cell.angle_beta   90.00
_cell.angle_gamma   90.00
#
_symmetry.space_group_name_H-M   'P 1'
#
loop_
_entity.id
_entity.type
_entity.pdbx_description
1 polymer ?
#
loop_
_entity_poly.entity_id
_entity_poly.type
_entity_poly.pdbx_seq_one_letter_code
_entity_poly.pdbx_strand_id
1 'polypeptide(L)'
;MSNRRLKKSKSGQIQQNLNLGLLVIYVVLASFLLFLIFRYQILSVSYLNIILSVVLVLVAFLSLLLIVKRKAKVFTLIILLLSVLFSSVALIAVNRFVSLANQFNATSNYSSYTMSVAVLADSEINNVSQLSSVTAPTGTDNENIQKLLDDIKTTQSKELAVEQSSSYLAAYKSLLAGETKGIVLNSVFENLIEQEYPDYAKKIKKIYTKDLTKAVEAPKTTTGTSFNVYISGIDTYGPISSVSRSDVNMIMTVNQDTKKILLTTTPRDAYVPIADGGNNQNDKLTHAGIYGVDASIHTLENLYDIDLNYYARLNFTSFLKLIDLLGGVDVYNDQDFTSLHGQYHFPVGNVHLDSEQALGFVRERYSLTNGDGDRGRNQQKVIAAVIQKLTSTEALKNFDSIIQNLQDSIQTNMPPETMVSLVNTQLTSGGKYTVTNQDLKGTGRMGLPSYAMPDSNLYMLEIDPTSLEAVKTAIRNTLEGK
;
A
#
# COMPACT_ATOMS: atom_id res chain seq x y z
N MET A 1 67.03 35.77 -14.10
CA MET A 1 65.67 35.86 -14.71
C MET A 1 65.09 34.53 -15.23
N SER A 2 65.89 33.47 -15.44
CA SER A 2 65.44 32.19 -16.06
C SER A 2 64.52 31.30 -15.19
N ASN A 3 64.79 31.18 -13.88
CA ASN A 3 64.01 30.31 -12.98
C ASN A 3 62.55 30.74 -12.75
N ARG A 4 62.21 32.03 -12.92
CA ARG A 4 60.83 32.54 -12.74
C ARG A 4 59.91 32.18 -13.92
N ARG A 5 60.44 32.08 -15.15
CA ARG A 5 59.67 31.68 -16.35
C ARG A 5 59.35 30.18 -16.38
N LEU A 6 60.30 29.34 -15.96
CA LEU A 6 60.11 27.88 -15.86
C LEU A 6 59.04 27.49 -14.80
N LYS A 7 59.01 28.14 -13.63
CA LYS A 7 57.96 27.93 -12.61
C LYS A 7 56.56 28.34 -13.10
N LYS A 8 56.45 29.45 -13.86
CA LYS A 8 55.17 29.94 -14.40
C LYS A 8 54.57 28.99 -15.47
N SER A 9 55.43 28.37 -16.28
CA SER A 9 55.05 27.37 -17.29
C SER A 9 54.48 26.09 -16.65
N LYS A 10 55.21 25.49 -15.68
CA LYS A 10 54.75 24.29 -14.96
C LYS A 10 53.44 24.52 -14.19
N SER A 11 53.32 25.63 -13.48
CA SER A 11 52.10 25.98 -12.73
C SER A 11 50.86 26.12 -13.63
N GLY A 12 51.02 26.75 -14.81
CA GLY A 12 49.93 26.94 -15.76
C GLY A 12 49.45 25.64 -16.43
N GLN A 13 50.30 24.61 -16.50
CA GLN A 13 50.00 23.29 -17.04
C GLN A 13 49.32 22.41 -15.98
N ILE A 14 49.78 22.47 -14.73
CA ILE A 14 49.14 21.80 -13.59
C ILE A 14 47.69 22.29 -13.41
N GLN A 15 47.47 23.61 -13.42
CA GLN A 15 46.13 24.18 -13.27
C GLN A 15 45.20 23.81 -14.45
N GLN A 16 45.75 23.61 -15.63
CA GLN A 16 44.98 23.21 -16.81
C GLN A 16 44.54 21.74 -16.73
N ASN A 17 45.43 20.85 -16.26
CA ASN A 17 45.09 19.45 -16.00
C ASN A 17 44.08 19.32 -14.85
N LEU A 18 44.20 20.15 -13.81
CA LEU A 18 43.23 20.18 -12.71
C LEU A 18 41.84 20.60 -13.18
N ASN A 19 41.74 21.68 -13.96
CA ASN A 19 40.45 22.12 -14.52
C ASN A 19 39.84 21.06 -15.45
N LEU A 20 40.66 20.36 -16.24
CA LEU A 20 40.18 19.26 -17.08
C LEU A 20 39.64 18.10 -16.22
N GLY A 21 40.36 17.72 -15.16
CA GLY A 21 39.91 16.69 -14.23
C GLY A 21 38.60 17.05 -13.53
N LEU A 22 38.47 18.29 -13.04
CA LEU A 22 37.23 18.78 -12.44
C LEU A 22 36.07 18.85 -13.43
N LEU A 23 36.34 19.21 -14.70
CA LEU A 23 35.32 19.19 -15.75
C LEU A 23 34.81 17.76 -15.99
N VAL A 24 35.70 16.76 -16.06
CA VAL A 24 35.30 15.35 -16.21
C VAL A 24 34.45 14.91 -15.02
N ILE A 25 34.87 15.18 -13.79
CA ILE A 25 34.10 14.86 -12.58
C ILE A 25 32.73 15.53 -12.62
N TYR A 26 32.68 16.82 -12.96
CA TYR A 26 31.43 17.56 -13.07
C TYR A 26 30.50 16.96 -14.12
N VAL A 27 30.99 16.63 -15.31
CA VAL A 27 30.18 16.02 -16.38
C VAL A 27 29.61 14.68 -15.93
N VAL A 28 30.41 13.81 -15.31
CA VAL A 28 29.92 12.52 -14.79
C VAL A 28 28.82 12.72 -13.75
N LEU A 29 29.04 13.59 -12.77
CA LEU A 29 28.05 13.89 -11.73
C LEU A 29 26.78 14.49 -12.30
N ALA A 30 26.90 15.47 -13.21
CA ALA A 30 25.76 16.12 -13.85
C ALA A 30 24.97 15.13 -14.73
N SER A 31 25.65 14.29 -15.52
CA SER A 31 24.99 13.26 -16.33
C SER A 31 24.23 12.25 -15.46
N PHE A 32 24.81 11.80 -14.35
CA PHE A 32 24.14 10.88 -13.44
C PHE A 32 22.97 11.54 -12.70
N LEU A 33 23.13 12.79 -12.27
CA LEU A 33 22.04 13.60 -11.69
C LEU A 33 20.88 13.74 -12.68
N LEU A 34 21.17 14.10 -13.94
CA LEU A 34 20.15 14.22 -14.98
C LEU A 34 19.46 12.89 -15.27
N PHE A 35 20.22 11.78 -15.32
CA PHE A 35 19.64 10.45 -15.47
C PHE A 35 18.59 10.15 -14.39
N LEU A 36 18.90 10.39 -13.11
CA LEU A 36 17.94 10.18 -12.02
C LEU A 36 16.73 11.12 -12.11
N ILE A 37 16.97 12.40 -12.41
CA ILE A 37 15.91 13.41 -12.56
C ILE A 37 14.90 13.00 -13.63
N PHE A 38 15.36 12.56 -14.81
CA PHE A 38 14.46 12.15 -15.88
C PHE A 38 13.83 10.77 -15.64
N ARG A 39 14.58 9.81 -15.07
CA ARG A 39 14.06 8.46 -14.78
C ARG A 39 12.90 8.47 -13.79
N TYR A 40 12.96 9.34 -12.79
CA TYR A 40 11.96 9.46 -11.71
C TYR A 40 11.05 10.69 -11.84
N GLN A 41 11.08 11.38 -12.98
CA GLN A 41 10.28 12.58 -13.26
C GLN A 41 10.43 13.71 -12.23
N ILE A 42 11.56 13.79 -11.51
CA ILE A 42 11.81 14.80 -10.48
C ILE A 42 11.90 16.19 -11.14
N LEU A 43 11.32 17.22 -10.50
CA LEU A 43 11.30 18.60 -11.01
C LEU A 43 10.71 18.73 -12.43
N SER A 44 9.77 17.87 -12.84
CA SER A 44 9.12 18.02 -14.16
C SER A 44 8.09 19.15 -14.20
N VAL A 45 7.79 19.79 -13.05
CA VAL A 45 6.90 20.96 -12.95
C VAL A 45 7.38 22.07 -13.86
N SER A 46 6.50 22.54 -14.76
CA SER A 46 6.77 23.68 -15.65
C SER A 46 8.11 23.62 -16.40
N TYR A 47 8.56 22.42 -16.81
CA TYR A 47 9.83 22.19 -17.51
C TYR A 47 11.11 22.53 -16.72
N LEU A 48 11.05 22.59 -15.39
CA LEU A 48 12.21 22.91 -14.53
C LEU A 48 13.37 21.92 -14.74
N ASN A 49 13.10 20.63 -14.92
CA ASN A 49 14.10 19.62 -15.25
C ASN A 49 14.85 19.92 -16.57
N ILE A 50 14.15 20.42 -17.60
CA ILE A 50 14.75 20.83 -18.88
C ILE A 50 15.61 22.08 -18.67
N ILE A 51 15.11 23.09 -17.94
CA ILE A 51 15.87 24.32 -17.65
C ILE A 51 17.16 23.97 -16.90
N LEU A 52 17.06 23.12 -15.86
CA LEU A 52 18.23 22.66 -15.11
C LEU A 52 19.22 21.92 -16.02
N SER A 53 18.73 21.08 -16.93
CA SER A 53 19.57 20.37 -17.92
C SER A 53 20.34 21.34 -18.80
N VAL A 54 19.67 22.36 -19.35
CA VAL A 54 20.30 23.39 -20.18
C VAL A 54 21.36 24.14 -19.38
N VAL A 55 21.08 24.53 -18.14
CA VAL A 55 22.04 25.21 -17.26
C VAL A 55 23.27 24.34 -17.00
N LEU A 56 23.08 23.06 -16.65
CA LEU A 56 24.18 22.14 -16.37
C LEU A 56 25.08 21.91 -17.58
N VAL A 57 24.47 21.72 -18.77
CA VAL A 57 25.19 21.56 -20.04
C VAL A 57 25.92 22.84 -20.43
N LEU A 58 25.30 24.01 -20.24
CA LEU A 58 25.91 25.30 -20.56
C LEU A 58 27.13 25.59 -19.68
N VAL A 59 27.08 25.23 -18.39
CA VAL A 59 28.24 25.31 -17.49
C VAL A 59 29.39 24.40 -17.95
N ALA A 60 29.08 23.17 -18.38
CA ALA A 60 30.09 22.24 -18.92
C ALA A 60 30.72 22.80 -20.19
N PHE A 61 29.89 23.29 -21.12
CA PHE A 61 30.32 23.83 -22.40
C PHE A 61 31.17 25.10 -22.25
N LEU A 62 30.74 26.06 -21.42
CA LEU A 62 31.51 27.27 -21.15
C LEU A 62 32.85 26.96 -20.46
N SER A 63 32.85 26.02 -19.52
CA SER A 63 34.08 25.58 -18.84
C SER A 63 35.06 24.93 -19.83
N LEU A 64 34.56 24.05 -20.71
CA LEU A 64 35.35 23.45 -21.78
C LEU A 64 35.94 24.51 -22.72
N LEU A 65 35.14 25.48 -23.17
CA LEU A 65 35.61 26.58 -24.02
C LEU A 65 36.72 27.40 -23.35
N LEU A 66 36.59 27.73 -22.07
CA LEU A 66 37.61 28.47 -21.32
C LEU A 66 38.90 27.67 -21.16
N ILE A 67 38.81 26.36 -20.91
CA ILE A 67 39.95 25.44 -20.82
C ILE A 67 40.69 25.35 -22.17
N VAL A 68 39.96 25.14 -23.27
CA VAL A 68 40.53 25.03 -24.62
C VAL A 68 41.17 26.34 -25.05
N LYS A 69 40.49 27.48 -24.85
CA LYS A 69 41.03 28.82 -25.15
C LYS A 69 42.11 29.28 -24.15
N ARG A 70 42.39 28.50 -23.10
CA ARG A 70 43.36 28.79 -22.04
C ARG A 70 43.13 30.15 -21.35
N LYS A 71 41.87 30.61 -21.27
CA LYS A 71 41.48 31.90 -20.66
C LYS A 71 40.88 31.69 -19.26
N ALA A 72 41.02 32.70 -18.40
CA ALA A 72 40.34 32.79 -17.10
C ALA A 72 40.49 31.56 -16.16
N LYS A 73 41.70 30.98 -16.09
CA LYS A 73 41.95 29.68 -15.42
C LYS A 73 41.48 29.58 -13.96
N VAL A 74 41.65 30.64 -13.17
CA VAL A 74 41.23 30.69 -11.76
C VAL A 74 39.70 30.76 -11.64
N PHE A 75 39.06 31.53 -12.52
CA PHE A 75 37.60 31.63 -12.57
C PHE A 75 36.97 30.29 -12.96
N THR A 76 37.50 29.62 -13.99
CA THR A 76 37.04 28.28 -14.37
C THR A 76 37.21 27.26 -13.24
N LEU A 77 38.32 27.33 -12.49
CA LEU A 77 38.54 26.48 -11.32
C LEU A 77 37.44 26.68 -10.27
N ILE A 78 37.14 27.93 -9.92
CA ILE A 78 36.11 28.27 -8.91
C ILE A 78 34.73 27.80 -9.36
N ILE A 79 34.34 28.07 -10.62
CA ILE A 79 33.08 27.59 -11.17
C ILE A 79 32.99 26.08 -11.07
N LEU A 80 34.00 25.35 -11.55
CA LEU A 80 33.96 23.90 -11.55
C LEU A 80 33.91 23.32 -10.13
N LEU A 81 34.61 23.91 -9.16
CA LEU A 81 34.52 23.49 -7.76
C LEU A 81 33.11 23.69 -7.20
N LEU A 82 32.49 24.85 -7.46
CA LEU A 82 31.11 25.13 -7.05
C LEU A 82 30.12 24.21 -7.75
N SER A 83 30.30 23.95 -9.04
CA SER A 83 29.44 23.07 -9.83
C SER A 83 29.56 21.60 -9.39
N VAL A 84 30.77 21.13 -9.08
CA VAL A 84 30.98 19.79 -8.50
C VAL A 84 30.31 19.70 -7.13
N LEU A 85 30.49 20.71 -6.26
CA LEU A 85 29.85 20.74 -4.94
C LEU A 85 28.33 20.72 -5.07
N PHE A 86 27.76 21.60 -5.89
CA PHE A 86 26.33 21.68 -6.15
C PHE A 86 25.78 20.36 -6.70
N SER A 87 26.38 19.81 -7.76
CA SER A 87 25.94 18.53 -8.34
C SER A 87 26.05 17.38 -7.34
N SER A 88 27.06 17.38 -6.47
CA SER A 88 27.22 16.36 -5.43
C SER A 88 26.11 16.46 -4.38
N VAL A 89 25.84 17.67 -3.88
CA VAL A 89 24.76 17.90 -2.90
C VAL A 89 23.40 17.57 -3.50
N ALA A 90 23.14 18.01 -4.74
CA ALA A 90 21.90 17.72 -5.47
C ALA A 90 21.73 16.21 -5.70
N LEU A 91 22.80 15.50 -6.08
CA LEU A 91 22.77 14.07 -6.29
C LEU A 91 22.49 13.31 -4.99
N ILE A 92 23.07 13.73 -3.85
CA ILE A 92 22.76 13.16 -2.55
C ILE A 92 21.28 13.38 -2.19
N ALA A 93 20.74 14.58 -2.41
CA ALA A 93 19.33 14.88 -2.15
C ALA A 93 18.38 14.03 -3.01
N VAL A 94 18.63 13.97 -4.32
CA VAL A 94 17.84 13.15 -5.26
C VAL A 94 17.93 11.67 -4.90
N ASN A 95 19.13 11.16 -4.60
CA ASN A 95 19.29 9.75 -4.26
C ASN A 95 18.60 9.38 -2.94
N ARG A 96 18.60 10.27 -1.94
CA ARG A 96 17.83 10.08 -0.71
C ARG A 96 16.34 10.02 -0.98
N PHE A 97 15.81 10.95 -1.79
CA PHE A 97 14.40 10.95 -2.17
C PHE A 97 14.01 9.66 -2.92
N VAL A 98 14.81 9.24 -3.90
CA VAL A 98 14.58 8.00 -4.65
C VAL A 98 14.62 6.78 -3.73
N SER A 99 15.60 6.72 -2.81
CA SER A 99 15.69 5.65 -1.82
C SER A 99 14.46 5.59 -0.92
N LEU A 100 13.97 6.75 -0.46
CA LEU A 100 12.79 6.85 0.38
C LEU A 100 11.54 6.37 -0.36
N ALA A 101 11.33 6.86 -1.58
CA ALA A 101 10.17 6.47 -2.38
C ALA A 101 10.20 4.97 -2.75
N ASN A 102 11.39 4.41 -3.02
CA ASN A 102 11.54 2.97 -3.22
C ASN A 102 11.28 2.16 -1.92
N GLN A 103 11.64 2.70 -0.74
CA GLN A 103 11.33 2.08 0.55
C GLN A 103 9.84 2.05 0.86
N PHE A 104 9.09 3.08 0.44
CA PHE A 104 7.62 3.13 0.54
C PHE A 104 6.95 1.89 -0.09
N ASN A 105 7.55 1.33 -1.14
CA ASN A 105 7.07 0.14 -1.84
C ASN A 105 7.86 -1.14 -1.47
N ALA A 106 8.82 -1.09 -0.55
CA ALA A 106 9.61 -2.27 -0.21
C ALA A 106 8.77 -3.30 0.56
N THR A 107 7.85 -2.82 1.40
CA THR A 107 6.97 -3.64 2.23
C THR A 107 5.73 -4.15 1.49
N SER A 108 5.50 -3.69 0.25
CA SER A 108 4.37 -4.09 -0.58
C SER A 108 4.65 -5.30 -1.47
N ASN A 109 5.91 -5.71 -1.62
CA ASN A 109 6.30 -6.76 -2.56
C ASN A 109 6.01 -8.18 -2.07
N TYR A 110 5.89 -8.36 -0.75
CA TYR A 110 5.64 -9.67 -0.14
C TYR A 110 4.69 -9.53 1.04
N SER A 111 3.74 -10.45 1.15
CA SER A 111 3.02 -10.73 2.39
C SER A 111 3.76 -11.85 3.15
N SER A 112 3.95 -11.67 4.46
CA SER A 112 4.57 -12.67 5.33
C SER A 112 3.50 -13.27 6.24
N TYR A 113 3.50 -14.59 6.38
CA TYR A 113 2.61 -15.33 7.28
C TYR A 113 3.33 -16.58 7.78
N THR A 114 2.76 -17.21 8.81
CA THR A 114 3.39 -18.38 9.44
C THR A 114 2.47 -19.59 9.35
N MET A 115 3.10 -20.74 9.11
CA MET A 115 2.47 -22.05 9.24
C MET A 115 3.00 -22.70 10.50
N SER A 116 2.13 -23.07 11.42
CA SER A 116 2.50 -23.64 12.71
C SER A 116 1.85 -24.98 12.96
N VAL A 117 2.49 -25.82 13.77
CA VAL A 117 1.84 -26.95 14.43
C VAL A 117 1.45 -26.51 15.83
N ALA A 118 0.16 -26.58 16.14
CA ALA A 118 -0.40 -26.18 17.43
C ALA A 118 -1.00 -27.38 18.17
N VAL A 119 -0.87 -27.36 19.49
CA VAL A 119 -1.47 -28.32 20.43
C VAL A 119 -2.15 -27.55 21.56
N LEU A 120 -2.97 -28.21 22.38
CA LEU A 120 -3.55 -27.57 23.57
C LEU A 120 -2.45 -27.04 24.51
N ALA A 121 -2.69 -25.89 25.15
CA ALA A 121 -1.71 -25.21 25.99
C ALA A 121 -1.18 -26.10 27.13
N ASP A 122 -2.05 -26.92 27.71
CA ASP A 122 -1.80 -27.88 28.80
C ASP A 122 -1.32 -29.26 28.31
N SER A 123 -1.18 -29.47 27.00
CA SER A 123 -0.69 -30.74 26.44
C SER A 123 0.75 -31.02 26.86
N GLU A 124 1.06 -32.28 27.16
CA GLU A 124 2.44 -32.76 27.43
C GLU A 124 3.35 -32.73 26.18
N ILE A 125 2.78 -32.48 25.00
CA ILE A 125 3.49 -32.41 23.72
C ILE A 125 4.21 -31.06 23.61
N ASN A 126 5.53 -31.12 23.43
CA ASN A 126 6.39 -29.93 23.32
C ASN A 126 7.20 -29.88 22.02
N ASN A 127 7.22 -30.97 21.24
CA ASN A 127 7.92 -31.04 19.97
C ASN A 127 7.15 -31.89 18.96
N VAL A 128 7.20 -31.49 17.69
CA VAL A 128 6.48 -32.15 16.58
C VAL A 128 6.87 -33.62 16.38
N SER A 129 8.08 -34.03 16.76
CA SER A 129 8.52 -35.43 16.72
C SER A 129 7.63 -36.39 17.52
N GLN A 130 6.96 -35.87 18.57
CA GLN A 130 6.06 -36.62 19.46
C GLN A 130 4.66 -36.87 18.85
N LEU A 131 4.31 -36.21 17.74
CA LEU A 131 3.05 -36.42 17.04
C LEU A 131 3.18 -37.52 15.99
N SER A 132 2.11 -38.29 15.75
CA SER A 132 2.02 -39.24 14.62
C SER A 132 1.26 -38.65 13.43
N SER A 133 0.26 -37.83 13.72
CA SER A 133 -0.60 -37.15 12.76
C SER A 133 -0.85 -35.70 13.19
N VAL A 134 -1.29 -34.89 12.23
CA VAL A 134 -1.83 -33.56 12.45
C VAL A 134 -3.13 -33.40 11.66
N THR A 135 -4.08 -32.66 12.22
CA THR A 135 -5.32 -32.31 11.51
C THR A 135 -5.14 -31.00 10.76
N ALA A 136 -5.50 -30.96 9.47
CA ALA A 136 -5.30 -29.78 8.62
C ALA A 136 -6.31 -29.71 7.45
N PRO A 137 -6.67 -28.49 6.98
CA PRO A 137 -7.60 -28.32 5.87
C PRO A 137 -6.90 -28.42 4.50
N THR A 138 -6.41 -29.61 4.15
CA THR A 138 -5.75 -29.85 2.85
C THR A 138 -6.65 -29.63 1.64
N GLY A 139 -7.98 -29.62 1.81
CA GLY A 139 -8.89 -29.28 0.72
C GLY A 139 -8.81 -27.82 0.25
N THR A 140 -8.34 -26.91 1.12
CA THR A 140 -8.38 -25.47 0.85
C THR A 140 -7.02 -24.77 0.95
N ASP A 141 -6.05 -25.35 1.67
CA ASP A 141 -4.70 -24.76 1.86
C ASP A 141 -3.56 -25.78 1.66
N ASN A 142 -3.74 -26.75 0.76
CA ASN A 142 -2.78 -27.86 0.59
C ASN A 142 -1.35 -27.37 0.34
N GLU A 143 -1.15 -26.37 -0.52
CA GLU A 143 0.19 -25.93 -0.92
C GLU A 143 1.02 -25.48 0.30
N ASN A 144 0.44 -24.68 1.19
CA ASN A 144 1.12 -24.20 2.38
C ASN A 144 1.30 -25.30 3.42
N ILE A 145 0.31 -26.19 3.56
CA ILE A 145 0.39 -27.36 4.44
C ILE A 145 1.53 -28.27 3.99
N GLN A 146 1.66 -28.58 2.70
CA GLN A 146 2.75 -29.41 2.18
C GLN A 146 4.12 -28.74 2.42
N LYS A 147 4.25 -27.43 2.18
CA LYS A 147 5.48 -26.68 2.50
C LYS A 147 5.88 -26.80 3.97
N LEU A 148 4.91 -26.79 4.89
CA LEU A 148 5.16 -27.00 6.33
C LEU A 148 5.60 -28.45 6.61
N LEU A 149 4.90 -29.43 6.04
CA LEU A 149 5.17 -30.86 6.28
C LEU A 149 6.52 -31.29 5.71
N ASP A 150 6.88 -30.82 4.51
CA ASP A 150 8.19 -31.05 3.88
C ASP A 150 9.33 -30.45 4.72
N ASP A 151 9.09 -29.27 5.31
CA ASP A 151 10.03 -28.62 6.20
C ASP A 151 10.23 -29.40 7.50
N ILE A 152 9.14 -29.86 8.13
CA ILE A 152 9.21 -30.74 9.32
C ILE A 152 9.94 -32.05 8.98
N LYS A 153 9.64 -32.64 7.83
CA LYS A 153 10.31 -33.86 7.36
C LYS A 153 11.81 -33.64 7.20
N THR A 154 12.21 -32.51 6.65
CA THR A 154 13.61 -32.17 6.39
C THR A 154 14.37 -31.79 7.67
N THR A 155 13.79 -30.95 8.53
CA THR A 155 14.48 -30.37 9.70
C THR A 155 14.36 -31.25 10.95
N GLN A 156 13.26 -31.98 11.12
CA GLN A 156 12.99 -32.82 12.30
C GLN A 156 13.08 -34.32 11.99
N SER A 157 13.36 -34.70 10.73
CA SER A 157 13.35 -36.11 10.29
C SER A 157 12.04 -36.83 10.64
N LYS A 158 10.93 -36.09 10.62
CA LYS A 158 9.62 -36.57 11.06
C LYS A 158 8.59 -36.46 9.95
N GLU A 159 7.97 -37.58 9.61
CA GLU A 159 6.82 -37.63 8.72
C GLU A 159 5.53 -37.69 9.55
N LEU A 160 4.58 -36.82 9.23
CA LEU A 160 3.29 -36.73 9.91
C LEU A 160 2.19 -37.13 8.93
N ALA A 161 1.29 -38.01 9.37
CA ALA A 161 0.06 -38.25 8.63
C ALA A 161 -0.87 -37.03 8.74
N VAL A 162 -1.66 -36.77 7.70
CA VAL A 162 -2.61 -35.65 7.69
C VAL A 162 -4.03 -36.18 7.80
N GLU A 163 -4.73 -35.73 8.85
CA GLU A 163 -6.15 -35.94 9.00
C GLU A 163 -6.87 -34.71 8.44
N GLN A 164 -7.65 -34.89 7.38
CA GLN A 164 -8.28 -33.76 6.69
C GLN A 164 -9.41 -33.14 7.53
N SER A 165 -9.38 -31.82 7.70
CA SER A 165 -10.51 -31.03 8.18
C SER A 165 -11.17 -30.23 7.05
N SER A 166 -12.40 -29.74 7.29
CA SER A 166 -13.11 -28.86 6.34
C SER A 166 -12.54 -27.43 6.33
N SER A 167 -12.01 -26.95 7.45
CA SER A 167 -11.43 -25.62 7.62
C SER A 167 -10.43 -25.58 8.79
N TYR A 168 -9.70 -24.47 8.93
CA TYR A 168 -8.86 -24.20 10.11
C TYR A 168 -9.68 -24.09 11.39
N LEU A 169 -10.89 -23.52 11.30
CA LEU A 169 -11.82 -23.44 12.41
C LEU A 169 -12.31 -24.83 12.84
N ALA A 170 -12.62 -25.71 11.90
CA ALA A 170 -12.99 -27.09 12.19
C ALA A 170 -11.82 -27.87 12.82
N ALA A 171 -10.59 -27.72 12.31
CA ALA A 171 -9.41 -28.32 12.94
C ALA A 171 -9.25 -27.85 14.39
N TYR A 172 -9.40 -26.55 14.64
CA TYR A 172 -9.35 -25.98 15.98
C TYR A 172 -10.47 -26.52 16.90
N LYS A 173 -11.69 -26.67 16.40
CA LYS A 173 -12.80 -27.30 17.14
C LYS A 173 -12.47 -28.75 17.53
N SER A 174 -11.95 -29.55 16.61
CA SER A 174 -11.51 -30.92 16.90
C SER A 174 -10.37 -30.97 17.93
N LEU A 175 -9.45 -30.00 17.91
CA LEU A 175 -8.39 -29.89 18.92
C LEU A 175 -8.98 -29.64 20.31
N LEU A 176 -9.91 -28.70 20.43
CA LEU A 176 -10.60 -28.41 21.71
C LEU A 176 -11.43 -29.58 22.21
N ALA A 177 -12.03 -30.35 21.31
CA ALA A 177 -12.81 -31.54 21.63
C ALA A 177 -11.94 -32.74 22.04
N GLY A 178 -10.61 -32.65 21.90
CA GLY A 178 -9.70 -33.76 22.16
C GLY A 178 -9.75 -34.87 21.10
N GLU A 179 -10.39 -34.62 19.96
CA GLU A 179 -10.49 -35.55 18.83
C GLU A 179 -9.15 -35.69 18.11
N THR A 180 -8.33 -34.64 18.13
CA THR A 180 -6.97 -34.63 17.60
C THR A 180 -5.98 -34.07 18.63
N LYS A 181 -4.73 -34.50 18.54
CA LYS A 181 -3.65 -34.08 19.45
C LYS A 181 -2.87 -32.87 18.94
N GLY A 182 -2.96 -32.56 17.64
CA GLY A 182 -2.24 -31.47 17.03
C GLY A 182 -2.83 -31.06 15.70
N ILE A 183 -2.79 -29.77 15.41
CA ILE A 183 -3.34 -29.19 14.19
C ILE A 183 -2.30 -28.37 13.45
N VAL A 184 -2.47 -28.24 12.14
CA VAL A 184 -1.80 -27.20 11.38
C VAL A 184 -2.61 -25.91 11.51
N LEU A 185 -1.91 -24.80 11.72
CA LEU A 185 -2.48 -23.47 11.86
C LEU A 185 -1.75 -22.49 10.96
N ASN A 186 -2.49 -21.89 10.03
CA ASN A 186 -2.01 -20.76 9.25
C ASN A 186 -2.39 -19.47 9.97
N SER A 187 -1.41 -18.62 10.27
CA SER A 187 -1.63 -17.38 11.03
C SER A 187 -2.59 -16.42 10.35
N VAL A 188 -2.76 -16.53 9.04
CA VAL A 188 -3.77 -15.80 8.27
C VAL A 188 -5.19 -16.06 8.79
N PHE A 189 -5.52 -17.32 9.10
CA PHE A 189 -6.87 -17.75 9.50
C PHE A 189 -7.09 -17.67 11.01
N GLU A 190 -6.07 -17.35 11.80
CA GLU A 190 -6.19 -17.17 13.25
C GLU A 190 -7.24 -16.10 13.61
N ASN A 191 -7.33 -15.02 12.82
CA ASN A 191 -8.37 -13.99 12.98
C ASN A 191 -9.80 -14.49 12.76
N LEU A 192 -9.99 -15.57 11.97
CA LEU A 192 -11.32 -16.19 11.82
C LEU A 192 -11.66 -17.04 13.03
N ILE A 193 -10.67 -17.77 13.56
CA ILE A 193 -10.84 -18.54 14.78
C ILE A 193 -11.18 -17.60 15.95
N GLU A 194 -10.50 -16.47 16.05
CA GLU A 194 -10.72 -15.46 17.10
C GLU A 194 -12.16 -14.91 17.11
N GLN A 195 -12.85 -14.85 15.97
CA GLN A 195 -14.22 -14.37 15.90
C GLN A 195 -15.22 -15.27 16.65
N GLU A 196 -15.01 -16.59 16.59
CA GLU A 196 -15.85 -17.55 17.33
C GLU A 196 -15.26 -17.87 18.70
N TYR A 197 -13.93 -17.84 18.83
CA TYR A 197 -13.17 -18.15 20.03
C TYR A 197 -12.16 -17.03 20.36
N PRO A 198 -12.59 -15.92 20.98
CA PRO A 198 -11.72 -14.78 21.29
C PRO A 198 -10.53 -15.12 22.19
N ASP A 199 -10.59 -16.24 22.91
CA ASP A 199 -9.53 -16.74 23.80
C ASP A 199 -8.68 -17.84 23.16
N TYR A 200 -8.77 -18.08 21.84
CA TYR A 200 -8.09 -19.20 21.18
C TYR A 200 -6.59 -19.24 21.44
N ALA A 201 -5.93 -18.09 21.37
CA ALA A 201 -4.49 -17.98 21.54
C ALA A 201 -4.03 -18.43 22.95
N LYS A 202 -4.90 -18.34 23.96
CA LYS A 202 -4.61 -18.82 25.33
C LYS A 202 -4.81 -20.33 25.48
N LYS A 203 -5.61 -20.93 24.61
CA LYS A 203 -5.97 -22.36 24.65
C LYS A 203 -4.96 -23.26 23.94
N ILE A 204 -4.05 -22.68 23.16
CA ILE A 204 -3.07 -23.43 22.37
C ILE A 204 -1.64 -22.97 22.66
N LYS A 205 -0.68 -23.85 22.36
CA LYS A 205 0.73 -23.51 22.18
C LYS A 205 1.22 -23.99 20.83
N LYS A 206 2.05 -23.19 20.17
CA LYS A 206 2.72 -23.53 18.91
C LYS A 206 4.02 -24.26 19.23
N ILE A 207 4.19 -25.48 18.71
CA ILE A 207 5.36 -26.35 18.96
C ILE A 207 6.31 -26.44 17.76
N TYR A 208 5.90 -25.89 16.62
CA TYR A 208 6.70 -25.74 15.41
C TYR A 208 6.13 -24.56 14.61
N THR A 209 7.00 -23.75 14.01
CA THR A 209 6.60 -22.60 13.19
C THR A 209 7.54 -22.46 12.00
N LYS A 210 6.97 -22.26 10.82
CA LYS A 210 7.67 -21.96 9.57
C LYS A 210 7.15 -20.64 9.03
N ASP A 211 8.06 -19.71 8.77
CA ASP A 211 7.75 -18.46 8.08
C ASP A 211 7.61 -18.72 6.57
N LEU A 212 6.56 -18.18 5.97
CA LEU A 212 6.30 -18.21 4.54
C LEU A 212 6.10 -16.78 4.02
N THR A 213 6.50 -16.56 2.77
CA THR A 213 6.29 -15.30 2.06
C THR A 213 5.57 -15.54 0.75
N LYS A 214 4.57 -14.72 0.43
CA LYS A 214 3.90 -14.70 -0.88
C LYS A 214 4.20 -13.37 -1.57
N ALA A 215 4.73 -13.44 -2.79
CA ALA A 215 4.92 -12.25 -3.63
C ALA A 215 3.56 -11.63 -3.96
N VAL A 216 3.48 -10.30 -3.84
CA VAL A 216 2.31 -9.50 -4.21
C VAL A 216 2.43 -9.11 -5.68
N GLU A 217 1.30 -9.00 -6.38
CA GLU A 217 1.31 -8.70 -7.81
C GLU A 217 1.94 -7.32 -8.10
N ALA A 218 2.74 -7.27 -9.16
CA ALA A 218 3.31 -6.04 -9.67
C ALA A 218 2.21 -5.09 -10.19
N PRO A 219 2.40 -3.76 -10.13
CA PRO A 219 1.40 -2.82 -10.61
C PRO A 219 1.14 -2.99 -12.12
N LYS A 220 -0.14 -2.99 -12.51
CA LYS A 220 -0.53 -3.03 -13.92
C LYS A 220 -0.29 -1.67 -14.57
N THR A 221 0.43 -1.67 -15.69
CA THR A 221 0.79 -0.41 -16.39
C THR A 221 -0.46 0.32 -16.86
N THR A 222 -0.56 1.60 -16.51
CA THR A 222 -1.65 2.47 -16.97
C THR A 222 -1.36 3.00 -18.36
N THR A 223 -2.24 2.72 -19.34
CA THR A 223 -2.18 3.37 -20.65
C THR A 223 -3.10 4.60 -20.65
N GLY A 224 -2.51 5.79 -20.65
CA GLY A 224 -3.26 7.06 -20.69
C GLY A 224 -3.36 7.77 -19.34
N THR A 225 -4.42 8.55 -19.17
CA THR A 225 -4.62 9.53 -18.07
C THR A 225 -5.61 9.04 -17.02
N SER A 226 -6.22 7.87 -17.23
CA SER A 226 -7.18 7.25 -16.33
C SER A 226 -6.62 5.97 -15.69
N PHE A 227 -6.94 5.74 -14.42
CA PHE A 227 -6.48 4.56 -13.67
C PHE A 227 -7.37 4.27 -12.46
N ASN A 228 -7.30 3.04 -11.95
CA ASN A 228 -7.98 2.62 -10.74
C ASN A 228 -6.99 2.37 -9.59
N VAL A 229 -7.36 2.78 -8.38
CA VAL A 229 -6.65 2.47 -7.14
C VAL A 229 -7.59 1.77 -6.17
N TYR A 230 -7.23 0.58 -5.72
CA TYR A 230 -7.94 -0.11 -4.64
C TYR A 230 -7.45 0.36 -3.27
N ILE A 231 -8.37 0.78 -2.41
CA ILE A 231 -8.12 1.19 -1.04
C ILE A 231 -8.63 0.10 -0.10
N SER A 232 -7.70 -0.53 0.62
CA SER A 232 -7.95 -1.59 1.59
C SER A 232 -7.72 -1.07 3.01
N GLY A 233 -8.79 -1.02 3.81
CA GLY A 233 -8.73 -0.67 5.23
C GLY A 233 -8.82 -1.92 6.10
N ILE A 234 -7.73 -2.21 6.80
CA ILE A 234 -7.55 -3.42 7.60
C ILE A 234 -8.00 -3.19 9.04
N ASP A 235 -8.80 -4.11 9.56
CA ASP A 235 -9.38 -4.04 10.91
C ASP A 235 -8.38 -4.49 11.98
N THR A 236 -7.35 -3.67 12.20
CA THR A 236 -6.35 -3.86 13.26
C THR A 236 -5.60 -2.58 13.60
N TYR A 237 -5.09 -2.51 14.83
CA TYR A 237 -4.01 -1.58 15.19
C TYR A 237 -2.64 -2.25 14.98
N GLY A 238 -1.56 -1.47 15.08
CA GLY A 238 -0.19 -1.97 15.11
C GLY A 238 0.49 -1.95 13.73
N PRO A 239 1.51 -2.80 13.50
CA PRO A 239 2.28 -2.82 12.26
C PRO A 239 1.40 -3.10 11.04
N ILE A 240 1.67 -2.44 9.91
CA ILE A 240 0.90 -2.65 8.68
C ILE A 240 1.04 -4.08 8.14
N SER A 241 2.14 -4.78 8.43
CA SER A 241 2.32 -6.19 8.06
C SER A 241 1.35 -7.15 8.76
N SER A 242 0.60 -6.69 9.77
CA SER A 242 -0.40 -7.50 10.45
C SER A 242 -1.48 -7.93 9.46
N VAL A 243 -1.73 -9.25 9.42
CA VAL A 243 -2.81 -9.83 8.62
C VAL A 243 -4.09 -9.72 9.43
N SER A 244 -5.13 -9.17 8.80
CA SER A 244 -6.51 -9.14 9.31
C SER A 244 -7.43 -8.91 8.11
N ARG A 245 -8.74 -8.93 8.36
CA ARG A 245 -9.79 -8.71 7.36
C ARG A 245 -9.75 -7.29 6.77
N SER A 246 -10.20 -7.14 5.53
CA SER A 246 -10.32 -5.83 4.86
C SER A 246 -11.76 -5.32 4.96
N ASP A 247 -12.02 -4.48 5.96
CA ASP A 247 -13.36 -3.97 6.24
C ASP A 247 -13.71 -2.72 5.43
N VAL A 248 -12.73 -2.03 4.88
CA VAL A 248 -12.92 -0.98 3.88
C VAL A 248 -12.44 -1.51 2.55
N ASN A 249 -13.34 -1.57 1.57
CA ASN A 249 -13.03 -1.95 0.19
C ASN A 249 -13.59 -0.88 -0.74
N MET A 250 -12.71 0.01 -1.19
CA MET A 250 -13.09 1.14 -2.03
C MET A 250 -12.21 1.19 -3.27
N ILE A 251 -12.81 1.40 -4.43
CA ILE A 251 -12.11 1.62 -5.68
C ILE A 251 -12.19 3.10 -5.99
N MET A 252 -11.03 3.73 -6.15
CA MET A 252 -10.89 5.10 -6.61
C MET A 252 -10.55 5.07 -8.10
N THR A 253 -11.53 5.41 -8.94
CA THR A 253 -11.35 5.57 -10.38
C THR A 253 -11.02 7.02 -10.68
N VAL A 254 -9.82 7.26 -11.20
CA VAL A 254 -9.29 8.61 -11.46
C VAL A 254 -9.23 8.84 -12.96
N ASN A 255 -9.70 10.01 -13.40
CA ASN A 255 -9.47 10.50 -14.76
C ASN A 255 -8.81 11.89 -14.67
N GLN A 256 -7.54 11.98 -15.07
CA GLN A 256 -6.75 13.21 -14.93
C GLN A 256 -7.16 14.32 -15.90
N ASP A 257 -7.72 13.96 -17.07
CA ASP A 257 -8.13 14.92 -18.11
C ASP A 257 -9.41 15.64 -17.73
N THR A 258 -10.41 14.88 -17.27
CA THR A 258 -11.70 15.43 -16.82
C THR A 258 -11.67 15.95 -15.39
N LYS A 259 -10.58 15.71 -14.65
CA LYS A 259 -10.45 16.00 -13.21
C LYS A 259 -11.61 15.42 -12.40
N LYS A 260 -12.04 14.21 -12.74
CA LYS A 260 -13.08 13.46 -12.02
C LYS A 260 -12.45 12.31 -11.24
N ILE A 261 -12.96 12.08 -10.04
CA ILE A 261 -12.69 10.89 -9.23
C ILE A 261 -14.03 10.27 -8.87
N LEU A 262 -14.19 8.98 -9.15
CA LEU A 262 -15.33 8.19 -8.68
C LEU A 262 -14.86 7.25 -7.58
N LEU A 263 -15.45 7.36 -6.40
CA LEU A 263 -15.27 6.42 -5.29
C LEU A 263 -16.39 5.39 -5.34
N THR A 264 -16.02 4.12 -5.55
CA THR A 264 -16.93 2.98 -5.53
C THR A 264 -16.68 2.17 -4.27
N THR A 265 -17.65 2.14 -3.36
CA THR A 265 -17.56 1.29 -2.17
C THR A 265 -18.25 -0.05 -2.41
N THR A 266 -17.52 -1.13 -2.12
CA THR A 266 -18.09 -2.48 -2.06
C THR A 266 -18.25 -2.85 -0.59
N PRO A 267 -19.48 -3.09 -0.09
CA PRO A 267 -19.70 -3.44 1.30
C PRO A 267 -18.87 -4.64 1.74
N ARG A 268 -18.33 -4.60 2.97
CA ARG A 268 -17.50 -5.68 3.54
C ARG A 268 -18.18 -7.06 3.53
N ASP A 269 -19.51 -7.07 3.63
CA ASP A 269 -20.33 -8.28 3.68
C ASP A 269 -20.86 -8.70 2.30
N ALA A 270 -20.48 -8.02 1.22
CA ALA A 270 -20.81 -8.40 -0.16
C ALA A 270 -20.50 -9.88 -0.42
N TYR A 271 -21.53 -10.66 -0.80
CA TYR A 271 -21.41 -12.08 -1.08
C TYR A 271 -20.96 -12.29 -2.52
N VAL A 272 -19.67 -12.56 -2.70
CA VAL A 272 -19.01 -12.59 -4.00
C VAL A 272 -18.00 -13.74 -4.09
N PRO A 273 -17.66 -14.21 -5.30
CA PRO A 273 -16.61 -15.20 -5.48
C PRO A 273 -15.26 -14.65 -5.02
N ILE A 274 -14.65 -15.28 -4.01
CA ILE A 274 -13.34 -14.88 -3.50
C ILE A 274 -12.24 -15.54 -4.34
N ALA A 275 -11.38 -14.72 -4.94
CA ALA A 275 -10.31 -15.18 -5.81
C ALA A 275 -9.16 -15.83 -5.00
N ASP A 276 -8.20 -16.39 -5.73
CA ASP A 276 -7.00 -17.02 -5.17
C ASP A 276 -7.33 -18.07 -4.09
N GLY A 277 -6.89 -17.84 -2.84
CA GLY A 277 -7.11 -18.76 -1.72
C GLY A 277 -8.59 -18.96 -1.35
N GLY A 278 -9.49 -18.09 -1.83
CA GLY A 278 -10.93 -18.30 -1.74
C GLY A 278 -11.50 -19.31 -2.74
N ASN A 279 -10.67 -19.82 -3.67
CA ASN A 279 -11.01 -20.85 -4.66
C ASN A 279 -12.25 -20.52 -5.50
N ASN A 280 -12.47 -19.23 -5.78
CA ASN A 280 -13.63 -18.68 -6.48
C ASN A 280 -14.97 -19.12 -5.86
N GLN A 281 -14.98 -19.47 -4.58
CA GLN A 281 -16.19 -19.76 -3.83
C GLN A 281 -16.77 -18.48 -3.25
N ASN A 282 -18.09 -18.44 -3.10
CA ASN A 282 -18.74 -17.26 -2.54
C ASN A 282 -18.46 -17.14 -1.04
N ASP A 283 -18.11 -15.94 -0.63
CA ASP A 283 -18.02 -15.55 0.78
C ASP A 283 -18.20 -14.03 0.89
N LYS A 284 -18.16 -13.50 2.10
CA LYS A 284 -18.11 -12.05 2.30
C LYS A 284 -16.77 -11.47 1.85
N LEU A 285 -16.81 -10.35 1.12
CA LEU A 285 -15.64 -9.67 0.57
C LEU A 285 -14.52 -9.39 1.60
N THR A 286 -14.85 -9.07 2.84
CA THR A 286 -13.84 -8.81 3.90
C THR A 286 -12.90 -9.99 4.15
N HIS A 287 -13.35 -11.23 3.86
CA HIS A 287 -12.52 -12.42 3.93
C HIS A 287 -11.45 -12.48 2.82
N ALA A 288 -11.60 -11.77 1.70
CA ALA A 288 -10.55 -11.71 0.69
C ALA A 288 -9.23 -11.18 1.27
N GLY A 289 -9.30 -10.15 2.15
CA GLY A 289 -8.12 -9.55 2.77
C GLY A 289 -7.31 -10.50 3.67
N ILE A 290 -7.94 -11.59 4.12
CA ILE A 290 -7.29 -12.66 4.87
C ILE A 290 -6.30 -13.38 3.96
N TYR A 291 -6.73 -13.79 2.76
CA TYR A 291 -5.87 -14.43 1.75
C TYR A 291 -4.80 -13.50 1.13
N GLY A 292 -4.80 -12.23 1.53
CA GLY A 292 -3.87 -11.19 1.09
C GLY A 292 -4.54 -10.15 0.21
N VAL A 293 -3.81 -9.06 -0.05
CA VAL A 293 -4.32 -7.94 -0.86
C VAL A 293 -4.61 -8.36 -2.31
N ASP A 294 -3.84 -9.30 -2.86
CA ASP A 294 -4.05 -9.83 -4.23
C ASP A 294 -5.43 -10.48 -4.38
N ALA A 295 -5.85 -11.26 -3.37
CA ALA A 295 -7.16 -11.91 -3.41
C ALA A 295 -8.29 -10.86 -3.42
N SER A 296 -8.15 -9.78 -2.64
CA SER A 296 -9.08 -8.65 -2.69
C SER A 296 -9.08 -7.95 -4.04
N ILE A 297 -7.89 -7.73 -4.63
CA ILE A 297 -7.74 -7.12 -5.96
C ILE A 297 -8.44 -7.99 -7.00
N HIS A 298 -8.03 -9.25 -7.16
CA HIS A 298 -8.60 -10.17 -8.15
C HIS A 298 -10.11 -10.38 -7.97
N THR A 299 -10.62 -10.43 -6.72
CA THR A 299 -12.07 -10.50 -6.47
C THR A 299 -12.79 -9.27 -7.01
N LEU A 300 -12.26 -8.06 -6.78
CA LEU A 300 -12.89 -6.83 -7.24
C LEU A 300 -12.74 -6.63 -8.75
N GLU A 301 -11.61 -7.05 -9.34
CA GLU A 301 -11.42 -7.09 -10.80
C GLU A 301 -12.44 -8.01 -11.45
N ASN A 302 -12.60 -9.23 -10.94
CA ASN A 302 -13.58 -10.19 -11.45
C ASN A 302 -15.02 -9.68 -11.28
N LEU A 303 -15.33 -9.02 -10.16
CA LEU A 303 -16.66 -8.50 -9.87
C LEU A 303 -17.06 -7.36 -10.81
N TYR A 304 -16.13 -6.42 -11.05
CA TYR A 304 -16.41 -5.20 -11.81
C TYR A 304 -15.96 -5.23 -13.26
N ASP A 305 -15.20 -6.24 -13.67
CA ASP A 305 -14.65 -6.39 -15.02
C ASP A 305 -13.76 -5.19 -15.39
N ILE A 306 -12.77 -4.91 -14.55
CA ILE A 306 -11.82 -3.80 -14.66
C ILE A 306 -10.42 -4.23 -14.22
N ASP A 307 -9.40 -3.49 -14.64
CA ASP A 307 -8.05 -3.58 -14.06
C ASP A 307 -7.91 -2.61 -12.89
N LEU A 308 -7.41 -3.10 -11.76
CA LEU A 308 -6.95 -2.32 -10.62
C LEU A 308 -5.44 -2.09 -10.75
N ASN A 309 -5.06 -0.88 -11.16
CA ASN A 309 -3.66 -0.58 -11.49
C ASN A 309 -2.76 -0.53 -10.25
N TYR A 310 -3.31 0.01 -9.16
CA TYR A 310 -2.59 0.20 -7.91
C TYR A 310 -3.46 -0.16 -6.70
N TYR A 311 -2.83 -0.36 -5.55
CA TYR A 311 -3.54 -0.43 -4.27
C TYR A 311 -2.90 0.47 -3.21
N ALA A 312 -3.68 0.84 -2.20
CA ALA A 312 -3.23 1.43 -0.94
C ALA A 312 -3.85 0.63 0.21
N ARG A 313 -3.01 -0.04 0.99
CA ARG A 313 -3.41 -0.84 2.15
C ARG A 313 -2.96 -0.15 3.42
N LEU A 314 -3.92 0.08 4.33
CA LEU A 314 -3.72 0.81 5.57
C LEU A 314 -4.54 0.18 6.70
N ASN A 315 -4.13 0.37 7.96
CA ASN A 315 -4.86 -0.08 9.14
C ASN A 315 -5.24 1.13 10.03
N PHE A 316 -5.76 0.90 11.24
CA PHE A 316 -6.14 2.00 12.13
C PHE A 316 -4.98 2.90 12.52
N THR A 317 -3.82 2.32 12.86
CA THR A 317 -2.62 3.10 13.19
C THR A 317 -2.13 3.92 12.00
N SER A 318 -2.19 3.36 10.79
CA SER A 318 -1.86 4.07 9.55
C SER A 318 -2.79 5.24 9.29
N PHE A 319 -4.09 5.02 9.48
CA PHE A 319 -5.13 6.03 9.28
C PHE A 319 -4.97 7.20 10.26
N LEU A 320 -4.78 6.92 11.54
CA LEU A 320 -4.57 7.96 12.57
C LEU A 320 -3.37 8.85 12.21
N LYS A 321 -2.22 8.24 11.89
CA LYS A 321 -1.01 8.97 11.46
C LYS A 321 -1.24 9.84 10.23
N LEU A 322 -1.96 9.32 9.23
CA LEU A 322 -2.29 10.07 8.02
C LEU A 322 -3.13 11.31 8.35
N ILE A 323 -4.18 11.17 9.16
CA ILE A 323 -5.04 12.30 9.52
C ILE A 323 -4.29 13.33 10.37
N ASP A 324 -3.47 12.90 11.32
CA ASP A 324 -2.62 13.80 12.12
C ASP A 324 -1.65 14.60 11.25
N LEU A 325 -0.99 13.94 10.30
CA LEU A 325 -0.05 14.55 9.38
C LEU A 325 -0.70 15.62 8.47
N LEU A 326 -1.98 15.43 8.15
CA LEU A 326 -2.77 16.38 7.37
C LEU A 326 -3.39 17.50 8.22
N GLY A 327 -3.17 17.48 9.54
CA GLY A 327 -3.76 18.44 10.48
C GLY A 327 -5.28 18.31 10.55
N GLY A 328 -5.79 17.08 10.55
CA GLY A 328 -7.22 16.80 10.55
C GLY A 328 -7.89 16.98 9.19
N VAL A 329 -9.16 16.59 9.12
CA VAL A 329 -10.00 16.67 7.91
C VAL A 329 -11.34 17.34 8.19
N ASP A 330 -11.88 18.02 7.19
CA ASP A 330 -13.15 18.73 7.27
C ASP A 330 -14.19 17.98 6.46
N VAL A 331 -15.33 17.64 7.08
CA VAL A 331 -16.44 16.93 6.42
C VAL A 331 -17.76 17.64 6.68
N TYR A 332 -18.71 17.45 5.76
CA TYR A 332 -20.12 17.78 6.02
C TYR A 332 -20.85 16.53 6.50
N ASN A 333 -21.36 16.57 7.73
CA ASN A 333 -22.11 15.49 8.34
C ASN A 333 -23.62 15.67 8.11
N ASP A 334 -24.30 14.62 7.64
CA ASP A 334 -25.71 14.68 7.23
C ASP A 334 -26.69 14.31 8.36
N GLN A 335 -26.21 13.62 9.40
CA GLN A 335 -27.03 13.14 10.50
C GLN A 335 -26.29 13.26 11.83
N ASP A 336 -27.00 13.57 12.90
CA ASP A 336 -26.42 13.59 14.25
C ASP A 336 -26.17 12.14 14.73
N PHE A 337 -24.97 11.84 15.21
CA PHE A 337 -24.67 10.54 15.81
C PHE A 337 -23.53 10.60 16.82
N THR A 338 -23.38 9.51 17.59
CA THR A 338 -22.24 9.31 18.48
C THR A 338 -21.51 8.03 18.10
N SER A 339 -20.19 7.97 18.33
CA SER A 339 -19.36 6.81 18.05
C SER A 339 -18.59 6.34 19.28
N LEU A 340 -18.04 5.12 19.20
CA LEU A 340 -17.16 4.52 20.22
C LEU A 340 -17.79 4.52 21.62
N HIS A 341 -19.05 4.08 21.72
CA HIS A 341 -19.79 4.02 23.00
C HIS A 341 -19.98 5.39 23.66
N GLY A 342 -20.26 6.42 22.84
CA GLY A 342 -20.58 7.77 23.30
C GLY A 342 -19.38 8.68 23.54
N GLN A 343 -18.17 8.25 23.15
CA GLN A 343 -16.95 9.05 23.34
C GLN A 343 -16.91 10.29 22.44
N TYR A 344 -17.38 10.17 21.20
CA TYR A 344 -17.39 11.26 20.23
C TYR A 344 -18.81 11.53 19.73
N HIS A 345 -19.21 12.80 19.72
CA HIS A 345 -20.47 13.29 19.18
C HIS A 345 -20.22 14.10 17.92
N PHE A 346 -20.99 13.82 16.86
CA PHE A 346 -20.88 14.49 15.58
C PHE A 346 -22.21 15.15 15.23
N PRO A 347 -22.30 16.49 15.32
CA PRO A 347 -23.52 17.21 14.95
C PRO A 347 -23.71 17.24 13.43
N VAL A 348 -24.92 17.54 12.99
CA VAL A 348 -25.19 17.86 11.57
C VAL A 348 -24.47 19.16 11.18
N GLY A 349 -23.90 19.19 9.97
CA GLY A 349 -23.20 20.36 9.43
C GLY A 349 -21.72 20.12 9.21
N ASN A 350 -20.94 21.21 9.07
CA ASN A 350 -19.49 21.11 8.90
C ASN A 350 -18.82 20.70 10.22
N VAL A 351 -18.03 19.64 10.18
CA VAL A 351 -17.30 19.09 11.32
C VAL A 351 -15.82 18.97 10.94
N HIS A 352 -14.95 19.53 11.78
CA HIS A 352 -13.53 19.26 11.74
C HIS A 352 -13.24 18.01 12.57
N LEU A 353 -12.49 17.07 12.01
CA LEU A 353 -12.15 15.80 12.61
C LEU A 353 -10.63 15.71 12.78
N ASP A 354 -10.18 15.62 14.02
CA ASP A 354 -8.84 15.11 14.32
C ASP A 354 -8.74 13.60 14.00
N SER A 355 -7.57 12.99 14.23
CA SER A 355 -7.33 11.59 13.89
C SER A 355 -8.29 10.62 14.59
N GLU A 356 -8.44 10.73 15.92
CA GLU A 356 -9.30 9.84 16.71
C GLU A 356 -10.79 10.07 16.40
N GLN A 357 -11.21 11.33 16.24
CA GLN A 357 -12.54 11.68 15.81
C GLN A 357 -12.84 11.13 14.41
N ALA A 358 -11.90 11.26 13.47
CA ALA A 358 -12.06 10.71 12.12
C ALA A 358 -12.16 9.19 12.15
N LEU A 359 -11.39 8.51 13.02
CA LEU A 359 -11.46 7.06 13.19
C LEU A 359 -12.81 6.63 13.79
N GLY A 360 -13.32 7.37 14.78
CA GLY A 360 -14.67 7.16 15.32
C GLY A 360 -15.76 7.36 14.26
N PHE A 361 -15.65 8.42 13.47
CA PHE A 361 -16.59 8.80 12.41
C PHE A 361 -16.75 7.71 11.33
N VAL A 362 -15.66 7.04 10.95
CA VAL A 362 -15.67 6.01 9.89
C VAL A 362 -15.95 4.59 10.38
N ARG A 363 -15.98 4.36 11.71
CA ARG A 363 -16.20 3.04 12.32
C ARG A 363 -17.63 2.83 12.78
N GLU A 364 -18.35 3.89 13.15
CA GLU A 364 -19.73 3.77 13.61
C GLU A 364 -20.64 3.21 12.52
N ARG A 365 -21.57 2.33 12.92
CA ARG A 365 -22.53 1.70 12.01
C ARG A 365 -23.90 1.49 12.64
N TYR A 366 -23.97 1.22 13.94
CA TYR A 366 -25.19 0.69 14.55
C TYR A 366 -26.20 1.79 14.86
N SER A 367 -25.71 3.00 15.16
CA SER A 367 -26.58 4.15 15.41
C SER A 367 -26.97 4.92 14.14
N LEU A 368 -26.42 4.54 12.97
CA LEU A 368 -26.68 5.25 11.71
C LEU A 368 -27.99 4.78 11.08
N THR A 369 -28.70 5.71 10.44
CA THR A 369 -30.03 5.46 9.84
C THR A 369 -30.03 4.29 8.86
N ASN A 370 -29.03 4.21 7.96
CA ASN A 370 -28.89 3.10 7.00
C ASN A 370 -27.74 2.13 7.35
N GLY A 371 -27.35 2.06 8.62
CA GLY A 371 -26.37 1.09 9.09
C GLY A 371 -25.01 1.19 8.39
N ASP A 372 -24.55 0.06 7.84
CA ASP A 372 -23.29 -0.04 7.09
C ASP A 372 -23.25 0.81 5.81
N GLY A 373 -24.40 1.05 5.18
CA GLY A 373 -24.48 1.90 3.99
C GLY A 373 -24.06 3.35 4.29
N ASP A 374 -24.55 3.90 5.41
CA ASP A 374 -24.15 5.24 5.85
C ASP A 374 -22.71 5.25 6.40
N ARG A 375 -22.23 4.17 7.01
CA ARG A 375 -20.82 4.03 7.38
C ARG A 375 -19.91 4.13 6.14
N GLY A 376 -20.25 3.43 5.06
CA GLY A 376 -19.56 3.51 3.78
C GLY A 376 -19.54 4.94 3.22
N ARG A 377 -20.66 5.66 3.32
CA ARG A 377 -20.74 7.08 2.92
C ARG A 377 -19.87 7.99 3.80
N ASN A 378 -19.81 7.75 5.11
CA ASN A 378 -18.90 8.46 6.00
C ASN A 378 -17.43 8.21 5.65
N GLN A 379 -17.07 6.97 5.28
CA GLN A 379 -15.74 6.65 4.76
C GLN A 379 -15.44 7.40 3.46
N GLN A 380 -16.38 7.45 2.51
CA GLN A 380 -16.23 8.21 1.26
C GLN A 380 -16.02 9.71 1.51
N LYS A 381 -16.75 10.31 2.46
CA LYS A 381 -16.56 11.72 2.84
C LYS A 381 -15.15 11.99 3.36
N VAL A 382 -14.65 11.12 4.24
CA VAL A 382 -13.31 11.24 4.79
C VAL A 382 -12.25 11.06 3.70
N ILE A 383 -12.39 10.07 2.81
CA ILE A 383 -11.46 9.90 1.67
C ILE A 383 -11.49 11.12 0.75
N ALA A 384 -12.67 11.67 0.43
CA ALA A 384 -12.77 12.89 -0.35
C ALA A 384 -12.06 14.08 0.33
N ALA A 385 -12.20 14.23 1.65
CA ALA A 385 -11.51 15.27 2.42
C ALA A 385 -9.97 15.05 2.44
N VAL A 386 -9.51 13.81 2.57
CA VAL A 386 -8.09 13.43 2.47
C VAL A 386 -7.54 13.79 1.07
N ILE A 387 -8.26 13.46 0.00
CA ILE A 387 -7.87 13.84 -1.37
C ILE A 387 -7.74 15.37 -1.49
N GLN A 388 -8.66 16.14 -0.91
CA GLN A 388 -8.59 17.61 -0.93
C GLN A 388 -7.35 18.14 -0.18
N LYS A 389 -7.02 17.56 0.98
CA LYS A 389 -5.81 17.94 1.74
C LYS A 389 -4.53 17.57 0.99
N LEU A 390 -4.44 16.36 0.44
CA LEU A 390 -3.26 15.86 -0.29
C LEU A 390 -3.01 16.58 -1.62
N THR A 391 -4.07 17.11 -2.25
CA THR A 391 -3.95 17.90 -3.48
C THR A 391 -3.74 19.40 -3.24
N SER A 392 -3.62 19.83 -1.97
CA SER A 392 -3.25 21.20 -1.64
C SER A 392 -1.81 21.52 -2.04
N THR A 393 -1.54 22.78 -2.37
CA THR A 393 -0.18 23.22 -2.77
C THR A 393 0.86 22.95 -1.68
N GLU A 394 0.48 23.04 -0.41
CA GLU A 394 1.37 22.76 0.72
C GLU A 394 1.71 21.27 0.80
N ALA A 395 0.72 20.38 0.75
CA ALA A 395 0.94 18.94 0.77
C ALA A 395 1.78 18.47 -0.42
N LEU A 396 1.50 18.99 -1.63
CA LEU A 396 2.24 18.65 -2.84
C LEU A 396 3.71 19.10 -2.78
N LYS A 397 4.01 20.23 -2.13
CA LYS A 397 5.39 20.70 -1.94
C LYS A 397 6.16 19.91 -0.89
N ASN A 398 5.45 19.39 0.13
CA ASN A 398 6.02 18.61 1.23
C ASN A 398 5.79 17.09 1.05
N PHE A 399 5.60 16.65 -0.20
CA PHE A 399 5.26 15.26 -0.51
C PHE A 399 6.33 14.25 -0.04
N ASP A 400 7.60 14.66 -0.06
CA ASP A 400 8.72 13.89 0.47
C ASP A 400 8.58 13.61 1.97
N SER A 401 8.22 14.62 2.76
CA SER A 401 7.92 14.47 4.17
C SER A 401 6.72 13.56 4.41
N ILE A 402 5.68 13.65 3.55
CA ILE A 402 4.49 12.80 3.67
C ILE A 402 4.85 11.33 3.45
N ILE A 403 5.56 11.00 2.37
CA ILE A 403 6.08 9.65 2.13
C ILE A 403 6.91 9.19 3.33
N GLN A 404 7.83 10.02 3.82
CA GLN A 404 8.74 9.65 4.89
C GLN A 404 8.01 9.25 6.18
N ASN A 405 6.93 9.95 6.52
CA ASN A 405 6.17 9.67 7.74
C ASN A 405 5.21 8.49 7.62
N LEU A 406 4.85 8.09 6.39
CA LEU A 406 3.85 7.06 6.13
C LEU A 406 4.42 5.74 5.60
N GLN A 407 5.69 5.70 5.15
CA GLN A 407 6.31 4.54 4.50
C GLN A 407 6.26 3.24 5.31
N ASP A 408 6.34 3.34 6.64
CA ASP A 408 6.34 2.17 7.52
C ASP A 408 4.92 1.77 7.97
N SER A 409 3.89 2.47 7.47
CA SER A 409 2.51 2.32 7.92
C SER A 409 1.52 2.13 6.77
N ILE A 410 1.86 2.48 5.53
CA ILE A 410 1.00 2.25 4.36
C ILE A 410 1.76 1.36 3.37
N GLN A 411 1.09 0.36 2.82
CA GLN A 411 1.61 -0.46 1.73
C GLN A 411 0.96 -0.03 0.42
N THR A 412 1.75 0.16 -0.64
CA THR A 412 1.27 0.41 -2.00
C THR A 412 2.22 -0.19 -3.02
N ASN A 413 1.68 -0.62 -4.16
CA ASN A 413 2.48 -1.00 -5.33
C ASN A 413 2.65 0.15 -6.33
N MET A 414 2.18 1.37 -6.05
CA MET A 414 2.32 2.52 -6.96
C MET A 414 3.79 2.93 -7.12
N PRO A 415 4.39 2.86 -8.32
CA PRO A 415 5.80 3.20 -8.49
C PRO A 415 6.12 4.65 -8.08
N PRO A 416 7.33 4.92 -7.54
CA PRO A 416 7.79 6.27 -7.21
C PRO A 416 7.68 7.26 -8.36
N GLU A 417 8.04 6.85 -9.58
CA GLU A 417 7.93 7.68 -10.78
C GLU A 417 6.48 8.09 -11.07
N THR A 418 5.51 7.21 -10.81
CA THR A 418 4.08 7.48 -10.96
C THR A 418 3.63 8.50 -9.92
N MET A 419 4.00 8.30 -8.65
CA MET A 419 3.67 9.23 -7.56
C MET A 419 4.19 10.65 -7.85
N VAL A 420 5.46 10.77 -8.23
CA VAL A 420 6.09 12.05 -8.58
C VAL A 420 5.42 12.68 -9.81
N SER A 421 5.08 11.86 -10.81
CA SER A 421 4.38 12.33 -12.01
C SER A 421 2.99 12.90 -11.68
N LEU A 422 2.23 12.26 -10.80
CA LEU A 422 0.92 12.75 -10.35
C LEU A 422 1.07 14.08 -9.59
N VAL A 423 2.02 14.17 -8.67
CA VAL A 423 2.31 15.41 -7.91
C VAL A 423 2.69 16.56 -8.86
N ASN A 424 3.60 16.32 -9.79
CA ASN A 424 4.06 17.35 -10.71
C ASN A 424 2.99 17.79 -11.70
N THR A 425 2.17 16.84 -12.17
CA THR A 425 1.00 17.13 -13.01
C THR A 425 0.03 18.03 -12.27
N GLN A 426 -0.29 17.70 -11.01
CA GLN A 426 -1.21 18.50 -10.21
C GLN A 426 -0.65 19.89 -9.85
N LEU A 427 0.65 20.00 -9.55
CA LEU A 427 1.32 21.29 -9.34
C LEU A 427 1.32 22.18 -10.60
N THR A 428 1.39 21.57 -11.78
CA THR A 428 1.43 22.29 -13.07
C THR A 428 0.04 22.67 -13.57
N SER A 429 -0.91 21.72 -13.57
CA SER A 429 -2.27 21.96 -14.07
C SER A 429 -3.13 22.73 -13.08
N GLY A 430 -2.85 22.60 -11.78
CA GLY A 430 -3.78 23.00 -10.73
C GLY A 430 -5.15 22.33 -10.89
N GLY A 431 -6.18 23.03 -10.43
CA GLY A 431 -7.58 22.57 -10.48
C GLY A 431 -7.94 21.63 -9.34
N LYS A 432 -9.24 21.56 -9.00
CA LYS A 432 -9.76 20.63 -8.00
C LYS A 432 -10.38 19.42 -8.71
N TYR A 433 -10.17 18.24 -8.15
CA TYR A 433 -10.90 17.06 -8.60
C TYR A 433 -12.34 17.13 -8.11
N THR A 434 -13.29 16.83 -9.00
CA THR A 434 -14.68 16.57 -8.61
C THR A 434 -14.77 15.12 -8.16
N VAL A 435 -15.09 14.91 -6.88
CA VAL A 435 -15.25 13.57 -6.29
C VAL A 435 -16.74 13.20 -6.28
N THR A 436 -17.09 12.11 -6.94
CA THR A 436 -18.42 11.49 -6.88
C THR A 436 -18.33 10.14 -6.21
N ASN A 437 -19.43 9.69 -5.63
CA ASN A 437 -19.48 8.48 -4.81
C ASN A 437 -20.59 7.56 -5.30
N GLN A 438 -20.37 6.26 -5.17
CA GLN A 438 -21.38 5.23 -5.35
C GLN A 438 -21.12 4.03 -4.43
N ASP A 439 -22.17 3.26 -4.16
CA ASP A 439 -22.13 2.05 -3.35
C ASP A 439 -22.76 0.88 -4.12
N LEU A 440 -22.13 -0.30 -4.04
CA LEU A 440 -22.76 -1.53 -4.51
C LEU A 440 -23.88 -1.92 -3.54
N LYS A 441 -25.09 -2.08 -4.07
CA LYS A 441 -26.28 -2.41 -3.30
C LYS A 441 -26.59 -3.90 -3.36
N GLY A 442 -27.37 -4.33 -2.38
CA GLY A 442 -27.82 -5.70 -2.27
C GLY A 442 -28.83 -5.85 -1.13
N THR A 443 -29.20 -7.09 -0.86
CA THR A 443 -30.13 -7.47 0.21
C THR A 443 -29.39 -8.27 1.27
N GLY A 444 -29.51 -7.84 2.53
CA GLY A 444 -28.96 -8.56 3.67
C GLY A 444 -29.65 -9.92 3.85
N ARG A 445 -28.86 -10.99 3.96
CA ARG A 445 -29.32 -12.34 4.27
C ARG A 445 -28.48 -12.94 5.39
N MET A 446 -29.13 -13.72 6.24
CA MET A 446 -28.48 -14.62 7.18
C MET A 446 -28.44 -16.03 6.58
N GLY A 447 -27.35 -16.76 6.79
CA GLY A 447 -27.30 -18.20 6.55
C GLY A 447 -26.94 -18.60 5.11
N LEU A 448 -26.46 -17.65 4.30
CA LEU A 448 -25.74 -18.00 3.08
C LEU A 448 -24.43 -18.72 3.47
N PRO A 449 -24.03 -19.78 2.74
CA PRO A 449 -22.87 -20.58 3.10
C PRO A 449 -21.58 -19.74 2.97
N SER A 450 -20.79 -19.68 4.03
CA SER A 450 -19.46 -19.06 4.00
C SER A 450 -18.42 -20.10 3.65
N TYR A 451 -17.59 -19.82 2.64
CA TYR A 451 -16.49 -20.70 2.29
C TYR A 451 -15.46 -20.82 3.41
N ALA A 452 -15.07 -19.70 4.03
CA ALA A 452 -14.07 -19.71 5.10
C ALA A 452 -14.61 -20.22 6.44
N MET A 453 -15.92 -20.07 6.68
CA MET A 453 -16.59 -20.45 7.93
C MET A 453 -17.88 -21.26 7.67
N PRO A 454 -17.77 -22.49 7.12
CA PRO A 454 -18.92 -23.27 6.65
C PRO A 454 -19.94 -23.60 7.74
N ASP A 455 -19.50 -23.67 8.99
CA ASP A 455 -20.34 -24.02 10.14
C ASP A 455 -20.97 -22.80 10.84
N SER A 456 -20.76 -21.58 10.30
CA SER A 456 -21.22 -20.32 10.91
C SER A 456 -22.38 -19.69 10.16
N ASN A 457 -23.37 -19.21 10.89
CA ASN A 457 -24.47 -18.43 10.33
C ASN A 457 -24.08 -16.94 10.29
N LEU A 458 -23.59 -16.48 9.15
CA LEU A 458 -23.11 -15.11 8.97
C LEU A 458 -24.14 -14.22 8.26
N TYR A 459 -24.15 -12.94 8.62
CA TYR A 459 -24.77 -11.91 7.81
C TYR A 459 -23.95 -11.69 6.53
N MET A 460 -24.61 -11.66 5.39
CA MET A 460 -24.02 -11.39 4.08
C MET A 460 -24.95 -10.51 3.25
N LEU A 461 -24.39 -9.74 2.33
CA LEU A 461 -25.13 -8.89 1.40
C LEU A 461 -25.17 -9.57 0.03
N GLU A 462 -26.32 -10.16 -0.31
CA GLU A 462 -26.55 -10.70 -1.65
C GLU A 462 -26.67 -9.55 -2.65
N ILE A 463 -25.82 -9.54 -3.68
CA ILE A 463 -25.68 -8.40 -4.59
C ILE A 463 -26.91 -8.23 -5.48
N ASP A 464 -27.37 -6.99 -5.64
CA ASP A 464 -28.37 -6.62 -6.64
C ASP A 464 -27.69 -6.53 -8.03
N PRO A 465 -28.06 -7.39 -9.00
CA PRO A 465 -27.46 -7.39 -10.33
C PRO A 465 -27.63 -6.06 -11.08
N THR A 466 -28.74 -5.34 -10.85
CA THR A 466 -28.99 -4.04 -11.47
C THR A 466 -28.06 -2.99 -10.88
N SER A 467 -27.85 -3.02 -9.56
CA SER A 467 -26.85 -2.18 -8.91
C SER A 467 -25.44 -2.49 -9.42
N LEU A 468 -25.10 -3.76 -9.62
CA LEU A 468 -23.79 -4.17 -10.12
C LEU A 468 -23.51 -3.59 -11.50
N GLU A 469 -24.44 -3.75 -12.45
CA GLU A 469 -24.24 -3.23 -13.82
C GLU A 469 -24.23 -1.69 -13.87
N ALA A 470 -25.01 -1.01 -13.02
CA ALA A 470 -24.95 0.44 -12.88
C ALA A 470 -23.57 0.90 -12.37
N VAL A 471 -23.04 0.24 -11.32
CA VAL A 471 -21.73 0.52 -10.75
C VAL A 471 -20.61 0.31 -11.79
N LYS A 472 -20.63 -0.82 -12.50
CA LYS A 472 -19.67 -1.13 -13.58
C LYS A 472 -19.70 -0.06 -14.67
N THR A 473 -20.89 0.35 -15.07
CA THR A 473 -21.07 1.38 -16.10
C THR A 473 -20.51 2.74 -15.65
N ALA A 474 -20.74 3.14 -14.40
CA ALA A 474 -20.20 4.39 -13.88
C ALA A 474 -18.66 4.40 -13.81
N ILE A 475 -18.04 3.26 -13.44
CA ILE A 475 -16.58 3.10 -13.47
C ILE A 475 -16.06 3.28 -14.91
N ARG A 476 -16.61 2.54 -15.88
CA ARG A 476 -16.22 2.65 -17.29
C ARG A 476 -16.38 4.06 -17.84
N ASN A 477 -17.53 4.70 -17.59
CA ASN A 477 -17.79 6.07 -18.02
C ASN A 477 -16.74 7.05 -17.46
N THR A 478 -16.36 6.89 -16.19
CA THR A 478 -15.33 7.74 -15.58
C THR A 478 -13.97 7.51 -16.22
N LEU A 479 -13.57 6.25 -16.45
CA LEU A 479 -12.33 5.91 -17.14
C LEU A 479 -12.28 6.51 -18.56
N GLU A 480 -13.39 6.44 -19.29
CA GLU A 480 -13.53 6.94 -20.66
C GLU A 480 -13.77 8.47 -20.75
N GLY A 481 -13.96 9.15 -19.62
CA GLY A 481 -14.17 10.61 -19.57
C GLY A 481 -15.56 11.07 -20.00
N LYS A 482 -16.58 10.22 -19.87
CA LYS A 482 -17.98 10.51 -20.20
C LYS A 482 -18.72 11.33 -19.13
#